data_AF-A0A928WHH7-F1
#
_entry.id   AF-A0A928WHH7-F1
#
_cell.length_a   1.000
_cell.length_b   1.000
_cell.length_c   1.000
_cell.angle_alpha   90.00
_cell.angle_beta   90.00
_cell.angle_gamma   90.00
#
_symmetry.space_group_name_H-M   'P 1'
#
loop_
_entity.id
_entity.type
_entity.pdbx_description
1 polymer ?
#
loop_
_entity_poly.entity_id
_entity_poly.type
_entity_poly.pdbx_seq_one_letter_code
_entity_poly.pdbx_strand_id
1 'polypeptide(L)'
;MKSLTLNSKMICGSLIALSFLYVSPKPAMAQLNCRVVEVLGNGLQSEILTELNNHLAGERERINRRKELQINHIENVSFDACRMTTTVNVTLERKIRRDAHGTVQVGADITSFNLPNRQLCYGNARVTNVNLSRTLKIGEAVYQWVANAVLPNSGCFGA
;
A
#
# COMPACT_ATOMS: atom_id res chain seq x y z
N MET A 1 -16.54 -70.63 36.18
CA MET A 1 -15.60 -70.46 37.31
C MET A 1 -14.17 -70.56 36.79
N LYS A 2 -13.27 -69.73 37.32
CA LYS A 2 -11.81 -69.57 37.05
C LYS A 2 -11.51 -68.74 35.80
N SER A 3 -11.14 -67.46 35.88
CA SER A 3 -10.19 -66.65 36.67
C SER A 3 -8.95 -66.32 35.85
N LEU A 4 -8.73 -65.00 35.76
CA LEU A 4 -7.66 -64.25 35.11
C LEU A 4 -6.26 -64.65 35.57
N THR A 5 -5.26 -64.42 34.71
CA THR A 5 -4.03 -63.67 35.08
C THR A 5 -3.32 -63.09 33.86
N LEU A 6 -3.23 -61.75 33.81
CA LEU A 6 -2.32 -60.96 32.99
C LEU A 6 -0.86 -61.28 33.33
N ASN A 7 0.03 -61.17 32.33
CA ASN A 7 1.44 -60.90 32.57
C ASN A 7 1.92 -59.82 31.58
N SER A 8 1.78 -58.57 31.99
CA SER A 8 2.28 -57.40 31.27
C SER A 8 3.75 -57.19 31.60
N LYS A 9 4.66 -57.61 30.70
CA LYS A 9 6.06 -57.16 30.76
C LYS A 9 6.16 -55.80 30.09
N MET A 10 6.33 -54.78 30.94
CA MET A 10 6.87 -53.46 30.62
C MET A 10 8.13 -53.59 29.76
N ILE A 11 8.13 -52.95 28.60
CA ILE A 11 9.35 -52.52 27.92
C ILE A 11 9.17 -51.02 27.65
N CYS A 12 9.68 -50.22 28.59
CA CYS A 12 9.91 -48.78 28.40
C CYS A 12 11.04 -48.60 27.39
N GLY A 13 10.69 -48.44 26.12
CA GLY A 13 11.61 -47.95 25.09
C GLY A 13 11.44 -46.43 24.93
N SER A 14 12.37 -45.66 25.51
CA SER A 14 12.49 -44.23 25.24
C SER A 14 12.88 -43.99 23.78
N LEU A 15 11.94 -43.54 22.96
CA LEU A 15 12.20 -42.93 21.66
C LEU A 15 12.42 -41.43 21.87
N ILE A 16 13.69 -41.03 21.88
CA ILE A 16 14.10 -39.62 21.84
C ILE A 16 13.84 -39.14 20.40
N ALA A 17 12.70 -38.49 20.20
CA ALA A 17 12.41 -37.77 18.96
C ALA A 17 13.24 -36.49 18.93
N LEU A 18 14.33 -36.49 18.15
CA LEU A 18 15.06 -35.27 17.78
C LEU A 18 14.17 -34.43 16.86
N SER A 19 13.37 -33.54 17.45
CA SER A 19 12.70 -32.47 16.72
C SER A 19 13.73 -31.43 16.29
N PHE A 20 14.24 -31.57 15.06
CA PHE A 20 14.95 -30.49 14.36
C PHE A 20 13.97 -29.33 14.16
N LEU A 21 14.00 -28.37 15.07
CA LEU A 21 13.39 -27.06 14.87
C LEU A 21 14.19 -26.35 13.78
N TYR A 22 13.71 -26.44 12.54
CA TYR A 22 14.07 -25.51 11.47
C TYR A 22 13.56 -24.12 11.88
N VAL A 23 14.33 -23.43 12.71
CA VAL A 23 14.19 -21.99 12.95
C VAL A 23 14.68 -21.33 11.67
N SER A 24 13.76 -21.15 10.72
CA SER A 24 14.02 -20.34 9.54
C SER A 24 14.34 -18.92 10.02
N PRO A 25 15.56 -18.40 9.84
CA PRO A 25 15.86 -17.03 10.20
C PRO A 25 14.96 -16.14 9.34
N LYS A 26 14.02 -15.44 10.00
CA LYS A 26 13.28 -14.36 9.33
C LYS A 26 14.33 -13.39 8.81
N PRO A 27 14.33 -13.02 7.51
CA PRO A 27 15.27 -12.05 7.00
C PRO A 27 15.15 -10.79 7.85
N ALA A 28 16.25 -10.40 8.49
CA ALA A 28 16.33 -9.14 9.21
C ALA A 28 16.17 -8.05 8.15
N MET A 29 14.95 -7.51 8.02
CA MET A 29 14.71 -6.36 7.17
C MET A 29 15.64 -5.26 7.66
N ALA A 30 16.56 -4.83 6.80
CA ALA A 30 17.44 -3.71 7.09
C ALA A 30 16.58 -2.56 7.61
N GLN A 31 16.91 -2.04 8.80
CA GLN A 31 16.09 -1.06 9.48
C GLN A 31 16.06 0.22 8.62
N LEU A 32 14.91 0.51 8.02
CA LEU A 32 14.75 1.66 7.13
C LEU A 32 14.99 2.95 7.91
N ASN A 33 15.96 3.75 7.49
CA ASN A 33 16.23 5.04 8.12
C ASN A 33 15.24 6.09 7.60
N CYS A 34 14.14 6.29 8.34
CA CYS A 34 13.07 7.19 7.94
C CYS A 34 13.50 8.64 7.73
N ARG A 35 14.52 9.11 8.47
CA ARG A 35 15.04 10.47 8.28
C ARG A 35 15.73 10.63 6.93
N VAL A 36 16.42 9.58 6.47
CA VAL A 36 17.06 9.56 5.14
C VAL A 36 15.99 9.51 4.05
N VAL A 37 14.95 8.68 4.23
CA VAL A 37 13.80 8.61 3.30
C VAL A 37 13.11 9.97 3.17
N GLU A 38 12.87 10.65 4.29
CA GLU A 38 12.22 11.96 4.30
C GLU A 38 13.05 13.01 3.54
N VAL A 39 14.34 13.16 3.88
CA VAL A 39 15.22 14.17 3.25
C VAL A 39 15.37 13.89 1.75
N LEU A 40 15.60 12.64 1.37
CA LEU A 40 15.83 12.29 -0.03
C LEU A 40 14.54 12.26 -0.84
N GLY A 41 13.46 11.72 -0.27
CA GLY A 41 12.16 11.69 -0.93
C GLY A 41 11.67 13.11 -1.22
N ASN A 42 11.80 14.03 -0.25
CA ASN A 42 11.46 15.43 -0.48
C ASN A 42 12.46 16.10 -1.45
N GLY A 43 13.73 15.69 -1.47
CA GLY A 43 14.71 16.15 -2.46
C GLY A 43 14.40 15.70 -3.90
N LEU A 44 13.77 14.55 -4.08
CA LEU A 44 13.36 13.97 -5.37
C LEU A 44 11.88 14.26 -5.73
N GLN A 45 11.21 15.08 -4.92
CA GLN A 45 9.77 15.32 -5.01
C GLN A 45 9.32 15.72 -6.42
N SER A 46 10.04 16.64 -7.08
CA SER A 46 9.66 17.10 -8.42
C SER A 46 9.78 16.00 -9.47
N GLU A 47 10.80 15.14 -9.38
CA GLU A 47 11.00 14.02 -10.31
C GLU A 47 9.88 12.98 -10.14
N ILE A 48 9.55 12.62 -8.90
CA ILE A 48 8.46 11.70 -8.58
C ILE A 48 7.12 12.29 -9.02
N LEU A 49 6.89 13.58 -8.78
CA LEU A 49 5.68 14.28 -9.18
C LEU A 49 5.51 14.30 -10.71
N THR A 50 6.59 14.56 -11.46
CA THR A 50 6.58 14.54 -12.92
C THR A 50 6.30 13.13 -13.44
N GLU A 51 6.99 12.11 -12.91
CA GLU A 51 6.78 10.72 -13.30
C GLU A 51 5.33 10.29 -13.08
N LEU A 52 4.79 10.53 -11.87
CA LEU A 52 3.40 10.20 -11.57
C LEU A 52 2.41 10.94 -12.47
N ASN A 53 2.64 12.23 -12.73
CA ASN A 53 1.78 13.00 -13.63
C ASN A 53 1.82 12.48 -15.07
N ASN A 54 2.98 12.07 -15.57
CA ASN A 54 3.11 11.51 -16.92
C ASN A 54 2.30 10.22 -17.11
N HIS A 55 2.18 9.40 -16.05
CA HIS A 55 1.42 8.15 -16.09
C HIS A 55 -0.06 8.30 -15.78
N LEU A 56 -0.46 9.29 -14.97
CA LEU A 56 -1.80 9.31 -14.36
C LEU A 56 -2.66 10.51 -14.78
N ALA A 57 -2.08 11.59 -15.29
CA ALA A 57 -2.84 12.76 -15.66
C ALA A 57 -3.76 12.45 -16.86
N GLY A 58 -5.06 12.71 -16.69
CA GLY A 58 -6.08 12.42 -17.69
C GLY A 58 -6.73 11.04 -17.58
N GLU A 59 -6.25 10.17 -16.69
CA GLU A 59 -6.86 8.86 -16.43
C GLU A 59 -8.32 9.00 -15.99
N ARG A 60 -9.17 8.09 -16.49
CA ARG A 60 -10.62 8.15 -16.31
C ARG A 60 -11.17 6.79 -15.90
N GLU A 61 -12.05 6.81 -14.91
CA GLU A 61 -12.77 5.63 -14.46
C GLU A 61 -14.27 5.85 -14.40
N ARG A 62 -15.00 4.95 -15.03
CA ARG A 62 -16.45 4.98 -15.00
C ARG A 62 -16.98 4.28 -13.76
N ILE A 63 -17.31 5.08 -12.75
CA ILE A 63 -17.93 4.58 -11.50
C ILE A 63 -19.30 3.92 -11.78
N ASN A 64 -20.12 4.55 -12.62
CA ASN A 64 -21.39 3.95 -13.09
C ASN A 64 -21.91 4.67 -14.34
N ARG A 65 -23.10 4.31 -14.82
CA ARG A 65 -23.73 4.93 -16.00
C ARG A 65 -23.98 6.45 -15.92
N ARG A 66 -23.83 7.08 -14.76
CA ARG A 66 -24.11 8.51 -14.53
C ARG A 66 -22.93 9.28 -13.95
N LYS A 67 -21.81 8.62 -13.69
CA LYS A 67 -20.64 9.19 -12.99
C LYS A 67 -19.35 8.66 -13.58
N GLU A 68 -18.43 9.56 -13.88
CA GLU A 68 -17.07 9.29 -14.32
C GLU A 68 -16.11 10.09 -13.45
N LEU A 69 -15.06 9.45 -12.97
CA LEU A 69 -13.99 10.10 -12.22
C LEU A 69 -12.82 10.31 -13.16
N GLN A 70 -12.25 11.49 -13.14
CA GLN A 70 -11.05 11.85 -13.88
C GLN A 70 -9.98 12.31 -12.89
N ILE A 71 -8.76 11.78 -13.07
CA ILE A 71 -7.56 12.33 -12.44
C ILE A 71 -7.06 13.46 -13.33
N ASN A 72 -7.03 14.68 -12.82
CA ASN A 72 -6.58 15.83 -13.60
C ASN A 72 -5.05 15.91 -13.59
N HIS A 73 -4.47 15.85 -12.40
CA HIS A 73 -3.03 15.84 -12.14
C HIS A 73 -2.77 15.50 -10.66
N ILE A 74 -1.52 15.19 -10.34
CA ILE A 74 -0.99 15.14 -8.98
C ILE A 74 -0.54 16.55 -8.61
N GLU A 75 -1.06 17.07 -7.49
CA GLU A 75 -0.71 18.42 -6.99
C GLU A 75 0.58 18.39 -6.19
N ASN A 76 0.77 17.34 -5.39
CA ASN A 76 1.88 17.26 -4.46
C ASN A 76 2.24 15.81 -4.14
N VAL A 77 3.52 15.59 -3.87
CA VAL A 77 4.06 14.39 -3.21
C VAL A 77 4.90 14.87 -2.04
N SER A 78 4.74 14.28 -0.87
CA SER A 78 5.53 14.64 0.31
C SER A 78 5.90 13.42 1.11
N PHE A 79 7.05 13.47 1.75
CA PHE A 79 7.55 12.42 2.63
C PHE A 79 7.61 12.96 4.06
N ASP A 80 7.06 12.20 4.99
CA ASP A 80 7.12 12.43 6.44
C ASP A 80 7.59 11.12 7.08
N ALA A 81 8.82 11.12 7.61
CA ALA A 81 9.51 9.91 8.01
C ALA A 81 9.50 8.83 6.90
N CYS A 82 9.00 7.62 7.20
CA CYS A 82 8.86 6.53 6.25
C CYS A 82 7.48 6.50 5.57
N ARG A 83 6.78 7.63 5.48
CA ARG A 83 5.45 7.70 4.88
C ARG A 83 5.43 8.69 3.73
N MET A 84 4.93 8.25 2.60
CA MET A 84 4.67 9.09 1.44
C MET A 84 3.19 9.47 1.42
N THR A 85 2.91 10.73 1.10
CA THR A 85 1.57 11.24 0.89
C THR A 85 1.50 11.93 -0.46
N THR A 86 0.54 11.54 -1.28
CA THR A 86 0.31 12.08 -2.62
C THR A 86 -1.06 12.74 -2.65
N THR A 87 -1.12 14.01 -3.05
CA THR A 87 -2.37 14.76 -3.23
C THR A 87 -2.73 14.79 -4.71
N VAL A 88 -3.91 14.31 -5.03
CA VAL A 88 -4.41 14.08 -6.38
C VAL A 88 -5.56 15.04 -6.64
N ASN A 89 -5.49 15.85 -7.69
CA ASN A 89 -6.60 16.66 -8.15
C ASN A 89 -7.53 15.80 -9.00
N VAL A 90 -8.82 15.75 -8.65
CA VAL A 90 -9.80 14.92 -9.36
C VAL A 90 -11.07 15.70 -9.70
N THR A 91 -11.68 15.31 -10.80
CA THR A 91 -13.02 15.74 -11.20
C THR A 91 -13.95 14.53 -11.22
N LEU A 92 -15.07 14.61 -10.53
CA LEU A 92 -16.18 13.69 -10.66
C LEU A 92 -17.23 14.31 -11.59
N GLU A 93 -17.21 13.88 -12.84
CA GLU A 93 -18.20 14.23 -13.85
C GLU A 93 -19.54 13.54 -13.56
N ARG A 94 -20.65 14.28 -13.67
CA ARG A 94 -21.99 13.80 -13.32
C ARG A 94 -23.01 14.19 -14.39
N LYS A 95 -23.75 13.21 -14.92
CA LYS A 95 -24.75 13.48 -15.97
C LYS A 95 -25.94 14.35 -15.52
N ILE A 96 -26.35 14.26 -14.26
CA ILE A 96 -27.61 14.86 -13.75
C ILE A 96 -27.36 16.10 -12.89
N ARG A 97 -26.16 16.24 -12.33
CA ARG A 97 -25.80 17.32 -11.40
C ARG A 97 -24.55 18.00 -11.91
N ARG A 98 -24.27 19.22 -11.46
CA ARG A 98 -22.97 19.88 -11.72
C ARG A 98 -21.82 18.96 -11.32
N ASP A 99 -20.68 19.07 -11.97
CA ASP A 99 -19.50 18.28 -11.61
C ASP A 99 -19.01 18.61 -10.19
N ALA A 100 -18.23 17.70 -9.63
CA ALA A 100 -17.57 17.88 -8.35
C ALA A 100 -16.07 17.89 -8.57
N HIS A 101 -15.40 18.90 -8.05
CA HIS A 101 -13.95 19.00 -8.09
C HIS A 101 -13.40 18.98 -6.67
N GLY A 102 -12.16 18.54 -6.56
CA GLY A 102 -11.44 18.56 -5.29
C GLY A 102 -10.24 17.64 -5.32
N THR A 103 -9.84 17.19 -4.13
CA THR A 103 -8.58 16.48 -3.93
C THR A 103 -8.76 15.17 -3.18
N VAL A 104 -7.93 14.19 -3.53
CA VAL A 104 -7.82 12.91 -2.84
C VAL A 104 -6.38 12.77 -2.36
N GLN A 105 -6.20 12.48 -1.07
CA GLN A 105 -4.90 12.17 -0.50
C GLN A 105 -4.74 10.66 -0.41
N VAL A 106 -3.66 10.15 -0.97
CA VAL A 106 -3.26 8.74 -0.90
C VAL A 106 -1.97 8.67 -0.10
N GLY A 107 -1.94 7.87 0.95
CA GLY A 107 -0.75 7.63 1.76
C GLY A 107 -0.23 6.21 1.56
N ALA A 108 1.08 6.04 1.52
CA ALA A 108 1.74 4.74 1.46
C ALA A 108 2.95 4.70 2.42
N ASP A 109 3.25 3.51 2.93
CA ASP A 109 4.42 3.27 3.77
C ASP A 109 5.61 2.90 2.89
N ILE A 110 6.76 3.54 3.12
CA ILE A 110 7.99 3.20 2.43
C ILE A 110 8.54 1.90 3.02
N THR A 111 8.71 0.89 2.18
CA THR A 111 9.16 -0.45 2.59
C THR A 111 10.65 -0.65 2.36
N SER A 112 11.20 -0.01 1.33
CA SER A 112 12.64 -0.02 1.08
C SER A 112 13.09 1.20 0.30
N PHE A 113 14.34 1.62 0.54
CA PHE A 113 14.98 2.68 -0.21
C PHE A 113 16.41 2.27 -0.57
N ASN A 114 16.72 2.22 -1.86
CA ASN A 114 18.01 1.82 -2.41
C ASN A 114 18.64 3.01 -3.14
N LEU A 115 19.58 3.66 -2.45
CA LEU A 115 20.34 4.81 -2.95
C LEU A 115 21.10 4.53 -4.26
N PRO A 116 21.93 3.46 -4.36
CA PRO A 116 22.64 3.12 -5.59
C PRO A 116 21.76 3.10 -6.84
N ASN A 117 20.55 2.56 -6.73
CA ASN A 117 19.62 2.41 -7.85
C ASN A 117 18.54 3.50 -7.87
N ARG A 118 18.64 4.52 -6.99
CA ARG A 118 17.61 5.54 -6.75
C ARG A 118 16.20 4.97 -6.67
N GLN A 119 16.07 3.78 -6.09
CA GLN A 119 14.82 3.03 -6.08
C GLN A 119 14.11 3.19 -4.73
N LEU A 120 12.86 3.62 -4.77
CA LEU A 120 11.99 3.79 -3.62
C LEU A 120 10.80 2.86 -3.77
N CYS A 121 10.68 1.87 -2.87
CA CYS A 121 9.53 0.98 -2.84
C CYS A 121 8.60 1.34 -1.70
N TYR A 122 7.31 1.18 -1.96
CA TYR A 122 6.24 1.48 -1.04
C TYR A 122 5.24 0.32 -0.97
N GLY A 123 4.45 0.32 0.09
CA GLY A 123 3.38 -0.62 0.36
C GLY A 123 2.26 0.02 1.16
N ASN A 124 1.19 -0.73 1.40
CA ASN A 124 0.03 -0.31 2.22
C ASN A 124 -0.60 1.01 1.72
N ALA A 125 -0.61 1.23 0.41
CA ALA A 125 -1.22 2.41 -0.17
C ALA A 125 -2.72 2.46 0.13
N ARG A 126 -3.20 3.61 0.62
CA ARG A 126 -4.61 3.81 0.99
C ARG A 126 -5.00 5.27 0.87
N VAL A 127 -6.27 5.51 0.57
CA VAL A 127 -6.84 6.87 0.68
C VAL A 127 -6.90 7.26 2.15
N THR A 128 -6.27 8.39 2.46
CA THR A 128 -6.24 8.96 3.82
C THR A 128 -7.25 10.09 3.97
N ASN A 129 -7.52 10.85 2.92
CA ASN A 129 -8.44 11.97 2.94
C ASN A 129 -9.08 12.18 1.57
N VAL A 130 -10.33 12.65 1.56
CA VAL A 130 -11.06 13.03 0.35
C VAL A 130 -11.80 14.31 0.63
N ASN A 131 -11.47 15.34 -0.15
CA ASN A 131 -12.19 16.60 -0.13
C ASN A 131 -12.79 16.85 -1.51
N LEU A 132 -14.09 16.60 -1.66
CA LEU A 132 -14.80 16.84 -2.91
C LEU A 132 -15.97 17.78 -2.69
N SER A 133 -16.03 18.80 -3.54
CA SER A 133 -17.11 19.78 -3.50
C SER A 133 -18.45 19.13 -3.85
N ARG A 134 -19.51 19.51 -3.13
CA ARG A 134 -20.90 19.21 -3.52
C ARG A 134 -21.18 17.71 -3.69
N THR A 135 -20.50 16.87 -2.91
CA THR A 135 -20.68 15.41 -2.91
C THR A 135 -21.00 14.90 -1.51
N LEU A 136 -22.07 14.12 -1.41
CA LEU A 136 -22.22 13.15 -0.33
C LEU A 136 -21.24 12.01 -0.62
N LYS A 137 -20.54 11.52 0.41
CA LYS A 137 -19.53 10.44 0.41
C LYS A 137 -19.63 9.55 -0.84
N ILE A 138 -18.69 9.72 -1.77
CA ILE A 138 -18.61 8.92 -2.99
C ILE A 138 -18.06 7.58 -2.54
N GLY A 139 -18.85 6.51 -2.62
CA GLY A 139 -18.60 5.26 -1.88
C GLY A 139 -17.16 4.72 -1.95
N GLU A 140 -16.78 3.94 -0.94
CA GLU A 140 -15.43 3.41 -0.70
C GLU A 140 -14.72 2.82 -1.92
N ALA A 141 -15.47 2.15 -2.81
CA ALA A 141 -14.93 1.59 -4.06
C ALA A 141 -14.24 2.63 -4.97
N VAL A 142 -14.75 3.87 -5.01
CA VAL A 142 -14.16 4.94 -5.81
C VAL A 142 -12.84 5.41 -5.21
N TYR A 143 -12.78 5.48 -3.88
CA TYR A 143 -11.56 5.83 -3.17
C TYR A 143 -10.49 4.75 -3.36
N GLN A 144 -10.88 3.48 -3.27
CA GLN A 144 -9.97 2.37 -3.57
C GLN A 144 -9.44 2.41 -5.00
N TRP A 145 -10.27 2.75 -5.99
CA TRP A 145 -9.79 2.91 -7.37
C TRP A 145 -8.73 4.01 -7.47
N VAL A 146 -8.97 5.21 -6.90
CA VAL A 146 -7.97 6.29 -6.93
C VAL A 146 -6.69 5.87 -6.23
N ALA A 147 -6.78 5.23 -5.07
CA ALA A 147 -5.60 4.70 -4.41
C ALA A 147 -4.84 3.74 -5.32
N ASN A 148 -5.52 2.73 -5.88
CA ASN A 148 -4.87 1.73 -6.73
C ASN A 148 -4.31 2.29 -8.04
N ALA A 149 -4.95 3.31 -8.61
CA ALA A 149 -4.46 3.98 -9.81
C ALA A 149 -3.19 4.78 -9.50
N VAL A 150 -3.22 5.60 -8.44
CA VAL A 150 -2.09 6.49 -8.12
C VAL A 150 -0.93 5.77 -7.47
N LEU A 151 -1.23 4.89 -6.52
CA LEU A 151 -0.28 4.08 -5.77
C LEU A 151 -0.87 2.68 -5.61
N PRO A 152 -0.58 1.73 -6.52
CA PRO A 152 -0.91 0.34 -6.31
C PRO A 152 -0.51 -0.12 -4.90
N ASN A 153 -1.21 -1.11 -4.32
CA ASN A 153 -0.99 -1.57 -2.94
C ASN A 153 0.49 -1.78 -2.56
N SER A 154 1.34 -2.13 -3.53
CA SER A 154 2.79 -2.07 -3.45
C SER A 154 3.39 -1.70 -4.81
N GLY A 155 4.49 -0.96 -4.80
CA GLY A 155 5.21 -0.61 -6.02
C GLY A 155 6.60 -0.07 -5.73
N CYS A 156 7.36 0.22 -6.79
CA CYS A 156 8.64 0.89 -6.68
C CYS A 156 8.77 1.97 -7.75
N PHE A 157 9.32 3.12 -7.37
CA PHE A 157 9.80 4.15 -8.27
C PHE A 157 11.32 4.00 -8.40
N GLY A 158 11.86 4.16 -9.60
CA GLY A 158 13.29 4.13 -9.85
C GLY A 158 13.59 4.77 -11.21
N ALA A 159 14.80 5.31 -11.35
CA ALA A 159 15.34 5.84 -12.60
C ALA A 159 16.25 4.80 -13.28
#